data_AF-A0A3S3AB86-F1
#
_entry.id   AF-A0A3S3AB86-F1
#
_cell.length_a   1.000
_cell.length_b   1.000
_cell.length_c   1.000
_cell.angle_alpha   90.00
_cell.angle_beta   90.00
_cell.angle_gamma   90.00
#
_symmetry.space_group_name_H-M   'P 1'
#
loop_
_entity.id
_entity.type
_entity.pdbx_description
1 polymer ?
#
loop_
_entity_poly.entity_id
_entity_poly.type
_entity_poly.pdbx_seq_one_letter_code
_entity_poly.pdbx_strand_id
1 'polypeptide(L)'
;MKRTIAAIALASTALLVTACGETQRDKIEEAAKANGMTDVQFLACEDFANGIGNISSEDQGARIELAREVNEWAQKGGEDLATAGDSLARTATGSTTSWNVASDGFAEACWRAGWPRPGTVE
;
A
#
# COMPACT_ATOMS: atom_id res chain seq x y z
N MET A 1 10.09 -50.96 43.16
CA MET A 1 9.82 -49.54 43.44
C MET A 1 9.59 -48.84 42.11
N LYS A 2 8.35 -48.41 41.84
CA LYS A 2 7.90 -47.87 40.55
C LYS A 2 8.45 -46.44 40.39
N ARG A 3 9.23 -46.20 39.33
CA ARG A 3 9.74 -44.87 38.95
C ARG A 3 8.73 -44.23 38.01
N THR A 4 7.98 -43.28 38.53
CA THR A 4 7.03 -42.44 37.78
C THR A 4 7.82 -41.43 36.96
N ILE A 5 7.75 -41.52 35.64
CA ILE A 5 8.29 -40.50 34.72
C ILE A 5 7.13 -39.52 34.46
N ALA A 6 7.25 -38.29 34.98
CA ALA A 6 6.29 -37.22 34.72
C ALA A 6 6.62 -36.56 33.37
N ALA A 7 5.57 -36.40 32.56
CA ALA A 7 5.61 -35.86 31.21
C ALA A 7 5.90 -34.35 31.17
N ILE A 8 6.64 -33.96 30.13
CA ILE A 8 6.94 -32.58 29.74
C ILE A 8 5.65 -31.94 29.20
N ALA A 9 5.16 -30.90 29.87
CA ALA A 9 4.12 -30.03 29.34
C ALA A 9 4.79 -28.75 28.80
N LEU A 10 5.14 -28.76 27.51
CA LEU A 10 5.44 -27.54 26.76
C LEU A 10 4.10 -26.83 26.48
N ALA A 11 3.81 -25.80 27.26
CA ALA A 11 2.71 -24.89 26.97
C ALA A 11 3.14 -23.99 25.79
N SER A 12 2.82 -24.44 24.58
CA SER A 12 2.90 -23.64 23.36
C SER A 12 1.72 -22.67 23.34
N THR A 13 1.86 -21.51 23.97
CA THR A 13 0.85 -20.45 23.90
C THR A 13 0.98 -19.71 22.57
N ALA A 14 0.14 -20.14 21.63
CA ALA A 14 -0.49 -19.38 20.56
C ALA A 14 0.18 -18.06 20.13
N LEU A 15 0.82 -18.12 18.96
CA LEU A 15 1.02 -16.96 18.09
C LEU A 15 -0.35 -16.35 17.76
N LEU A 16 -0.65 -15.19 18.35
CA LEU A 16 -1.82 -14.38 18.02
C LEU A 16 -1.62 -13.77 16.63
N VAL A 17 -2.14 -14.46 15.63
CA VAL A 17 -2.86 -13.98 14.44
C VAL A 17 -2.66 -12.48 14.11
N THR A 18 -1.77 -12.19 13.16
CA THR A 18 -1.75 -10.94 12.37
C THR A 18 -2.60 -11.04 11.09
N ALA A 19 -3.53 -12.00 11.00
CA ALA A 19 -4.18 -12.40 9.75
C ALA A 19 -5.40 -11.55 9.29
N CYS A 20 -5.68 -10.39 9.90
CA CYS A 20 -6.81 -9.56 9.47
C CYS A 20 -6.50 -8.67 8.24
N GLY A 21 -5.23 -8.47 7.90
CA GLY A 21 -4.83 -7.64 6.73
C GLY A 21 -4.81 -8.39 5.41
N GLU A 22 -4.40 -9.66 5.41
CA GLU A 22 -4.30 -10.50 4.20
C GLU A 22 -5.65 -10.60 3.49
N THR A 23 -6.72 -10.90 4.23
CA THR A 23 -8.06 -11.04 3.65
C THR A 23 -8.56 -9.76 2.98
N GLN A 24 -8.23 -8.57 3.51
CA GLN A 24 -8.69 -7.32 2.92
C GLN A 24 -7.83 -6.92 1.71
N ARG A 25 -6.51 -7.10 1.81
CA ARG A 25 -5.59 -6.89 0.71
C ARG A 25 -5.97 -7.76 -0.49
N ASP A 26 -6.21 -9.04 -0.26
CA ASP A 26 -6.57 -10.00 -1.30
C ASP A 26 -7.87 -9.58 -2.01
N LYS A 27 -8.89 -9.14 -1.26
CA LYS A 27 -10.14 -8.62 -1.84
C LYS A 27 -9.91 -7.39 -2.72
N ILE A 28 -9.08 -6.44 -2.27
CA ILE A 28 -8.75 -5.23 -3.03
C ILE A 28 -7.96 -5.62 -4.30
N GLU A 29 -7.01 -6.53 -4.18
CA GLU A 29 -6.19 -7.03 -5.29
C GLU A 29 -7.05 -7.74 -6.34
N GLU A 30 -7.92 -8.67 -5.92
CA GLU A 30 -8.85 -9.36 -6.81
C GLU A 30 -9.78 -8.36 -7.53
N ALA A 31 -10.33 -7.39 -6.81
CA ALA A 31 -11.19 -6.36 -7.40
C ALA A 31 -10.43 -5.46 -8.39
N ALA A 32 -9.20 -5.05 -8.05
CA ALA A 32 -8.36 -4.24 -8.92
C ALA A 32 -8.00 -4.99 -10.21
N LYS A 33 -7.60 -6.27 -10.09
CA LYS A 33 -7.28 -7.13 -11.23
C LYS A 33 -8.51 -7.42 -12.09
N ALA A 34 -9.68 -7.59 -11.48
CA ALA A 34 -10.94 -7.72 -12.22
C ALA A 34 -11.26 -6.47 -13.07
N ASN A 35 -10.79 -5.29 -12.64
CA ASN A 35 -10.88 -4.04 -13.40
C ASN A 35 -9.76 -3.86 -14.45
N GLY A 36 -8.88 -4.84 -14.62
CA GLY A 36 -7.79 -4.82 -15.60
C GLY A 36 -6.46 -4.27 -15.07
N MET A 37 -6.34 -4.05 -13.76
CA MET A 37 -5.07 -3.63 -13.15
C MET A 37 -4.04 -4.75 -13.22
N THR A 38 -2.81 -4.42 -13.63
CA THR A 38 -1.67 -5.34 -13.57
C THR A 38 -1.09 -5.42 -12.15
N ASP A 39 -0.34 -6.48 -11.84
CA ASP A 39 0.33 -6.63 -10.54
C ASP A 39 1.21 -5.43 -10.17
N VAL A 40 1.93 -4.88 -11.15
CA VAL A 40 2.83 -3.74 -10.94
C VAL A 40 2.06 -2.45 -10.66
N GLN A 41 0.95 -2.22 -11.36
CA GLN A 41 0.07 -1.09 -11.08
C GLN A 41 -0.57 -1.21 -9.70
N PHE A 42 -0.95 -2.44 -9.32
CA PHE A 42 -1.49 -2.72 -7.99
C PHE A 42 -0.49 -2.38 -6.90
N LEU A 43 0.76 -2.84 -7.01
CA LEU A 43 1.82 -2.53 -6.03
C LEU A 43 2.05 -1.02 -5.88
N ALA A 44 2.09 -0.26 -6.99
CA ALA A 44 2.26 1.19 -6.93
C ALA A 44 1.11 1.88 -6.17
N CYS A 45 -0.13 1.47 -6.44
CA CYS A 45 -1.31 2.03 -5.81
C CYS A 45 -1.50 1.56 -4.37
N GLU A 46 -1.09 0.33 -4.06
CA GLU A 46 -1.05 -0.24 -2.72
C GLU A 46 -0.07 0.52 -1.84
N ASP A 47 1.17 0.71 -2.28
CA ASP A 47 2.18 1.46 -1.53
C ASP A 47 1.72 2.91 -1.29
N PHE A 48 1.13 3.54 -2.31
CA PHE A 48 0.56 4.88 -2.16
C PHE A 48 -0.59 4.90 -1.13
N ALA A 49 -1.57 4.01 -1.25
CA ALA A 49 -2.72 3.97 -0.35
C ALA A 49 -2.32 3.69 1.10
N ASN A 50 -1.35 2.78 1.31
CA ASN A 50 -0.82 2.45 2.62
C ASN A 50 0.02 3.59 3.20
N GLY A 51 0.74 4.34 2.37
CA GLY A 51 1.63 5.40 2.84
C GLY A 51 0.93 6.74 3.07
N ILE A 52 0.06 7.16 2.15
CA ILE A 52 -0.46 8.53 2.12
C ILE A 52 -1.28 8.89 3.36
N GLY A 53 -2.03 7.93 3.92
CA GLY A 53 -2.81 8.13 5.15
C GLY A 53 -1.97 8.18 6.43
N ASN A 54 -0.71 7.76 6.37
CA ASN A 54 0.19 7.64 7.52
C ASN A 54 1.21 8.78 7.60
N ILE A 55 1.21 9.72 6.66
CA ILE A 55 2.16 10.83 6.64
C ILE A 55 1.46 12.18 6.74
N SER A 56 2.10 13.14 7.41
CA SER A 56 1.66 14.54 7.37
C SER A 56 2.10 15.18 6.06
N SER A 57 1.22 15.95 5.42
CA SER A 57 1.57 16.75 4.25
C SER A 57 2.63 17.82 4.54
N GLU A 58 2.87 18.17 5.81
CA GLU A 58 3.92 19.09 6.24
C GLU A 58 5.28 18.41 6.41
N ASP A 59 5.31 17.08 6.61
CA ASP A 59 6.54 16.32 6.80
C ASP A 59 7.22 16.08 5.45
N GLN A 60 8.22 16.89 5.14
CA GLN A 60 8.97 16.76 3.88
C GLN A 60 9.72 15.44 3.77
N GLY A 61 10.27 14.91 4.86
CA GLY A 61 11.03 13.66 4.84
C GLY A 61 10.13 12.48 4.51
N ALA A 62 8.96 12.41 5.15
CA ALA A 62 7.97 11.37 4.89
C ALA A 62 7.41 11.42 3.46
N ARG A 63 7.20 12.63 2.92
CA ARG A 63 6.78 12.82 1.52
C ARG A 63 7.82 12.31 0.52
N ILE A 64 9.10 12.62 0.75
CA ILE A 64 10.20 12.16 -0.11
C ILE A 64 10.27 10.64 -0.12
N GLU A 65 10.18 10.02 1.05
CA GLU A 65 10.30 8.56 1.15
C GLU A 65 9.12 7.86 0.50
N LEU A 66 7.88 8.31 0.78
CA LEU A 66 6.70 7.76 0.12
C LEU A 66 6.78 7.93 -1.41
N ALA A 67 7.15 9.12 -1.88
CA ALA A 67 7.24 9.37 -3.31
C ALA A 67 8.32 8.50 -3.98
N ARG A 68 9.43 8.21 -3.29
CA ARG A 68 10.49 7.32 -3.78
C ARG A 68 9.97 5.89 -3.93
N GLU A 69 9.31 5.36 -2.91
CA GLU A 69 8.75 4.00 -2.89
C GLU A 69 7.70 3.82 -3.98
N VAL A 70 6.71 4.72 -4.02
CA VAL A 70 5.62 4.69 -5.01
C VAL A 70 6.17 4.82 -6.43
N ASN A 71 7.12 5.74 -6.66
CA ASN A 71 7.65 5.96 -8.00
C ASN A 71 8.44 4.75 -8.54
N GLU A 72 9.05 3.92 -7.67
CA GLU A 72 9.74 2.71 -8.13
C GLU A 72 8.81 1.76 -8.91
N TRP A 73 7.59 1.59 -8.42
CA TRP A 73 6.58 0.76 -9.08
C TRP A 73 5.84 1.51 -10.18
N ALA A 74 5.51 2.78 -9.94
CA ALA A 74 4.77 3.59 -10.88
C ALA A 74 5.46 3.68 -12.25
N GLN A 75 6.79 3.81 -12.28
CA GLN A 75 7.58 3.81 -13.52
C GLN A 75 7.46 2.51 -14.34
N LYS A 76 7.15 1.40 -13.68
CA LYS A 76 6.96 0.08 -14.32
C LYS A 76 5.48 -0.18 -14.65
N GLY A 77 4.55 0.61 -14.11
CA GLY A 77 3.10 0.44 -14.20
C GLY A 77 2.42 1.07 -15.43
N GLY A 78 3.19 1.67 -16.33
CA GLY A 78 2.69 2.34 -17.53
C GLY A 78 2.74 3.86 -17.45
N GLU A 79 2.50 4.53 -18.59
CA GLU A 79 2.74 5.98 -18.77
C GLU A 79 1.98 6.86 -17.79
N ASP A 80 0.70 6.56 -17.55
CA ASP A 80 -0.17 7.32 -16.64
C ASP A 80 0.38 7.34 -15.19
N LEU A 81 0.70 6.16 -14.64
CA LEU A 81 1.27 6.05 -13.30
C LEU A 81 2.68 6.60 -13.25
N ALA A 82 3.52 6.36 -14.27
CA ALA A 82 4.87 6.91 -14.33
C ALA A 82 4.86 8.44 -14.29
N THR A 83 3.94 9.08 -15.02
CA THR A 83 3.77 10.53 -15.03
C THR A 83 3.31 11.05 -13.67
N ALA A 84 2.32 10.39 -13.07
CA ALA A 84 1.83 10.78 -11.75
C ALA A 84 2.90 10.57 -10.65
N GLY A 85 3.65 9.48 -10.72
CA GLY A 85 4.75 9.15 -9.80
C GLY A 85 5.90 10.16 -9.88
N ASP A 86 6.27 10.60 -11.09
CA ASP A 86 7.25 11.68 -11.27
C ASP A 86 6.75 13.00 -10.67
N SER A 87 5.46 13.31 -10.82
CA SER A 87 4.85 14.49 -10.19
C SER A 87 4.92 14.43 -8.66
N LEU A 88 4.63 13.27 -8.05
CA LEU A 88 4.82 13.05 -6.62
C LEU A 88 6.28 13.28 -6.20
N ALA A 89 7.23 12.65 -6.90
CA ALA A 89 8.66 12.76 -6.59
C ALA A 89 9.16 14.20 -6.66
N ARG A 90 8.73 14.97 -7.68
CA ARG A 90 9.11 16.38 -7.85
C ARG A 90 8.49 17.30 -6.80
N THR A 91 7.28 17.01 -6.36
CA THR A 91 6.55 17.85 -5.41
C THR A 91 6.80 17.49 -3.96
N ALA A 92 7.44 16.36 -3.67
CA ALA A 92 7.79 15.92 -2.32
C ALA A 92 8.62 16.95 -1.54
N THR A 93 9.53 17.67 -2.21
CA THR A 93 10.30 18.76 -1.59
C THR A 93 9.62 20.13 -1.72
N GLY A 94 8.48 20.19 -2.41
CA GLY A 94 7.75 21.42 -2.69
C GLY A 94 6.79 21.84 -1.57
N SER A 95 5.91 22.79 -1.91
CA SER A 95 4.86 23.26 -1.01
C SER A 95 3.85 22.14 -0.68
N THR A 96 3.22 22.25 0.48
CA THR A 96 2.11 21.36 0.89
C THR A 96 0.99 21.34 -0.15
N THR A 97 0.64 22.49 -0.73
CA THR A 97 -0.37 22.57 -1.80
C THR A 97 0.03 21.76 -3.03
N SER A 98 1.28 21.90 -3.49
CA SER A 98 1.78 21.15 -4.65
C SER A 98 1.81 19.65 -4.38
N TRP A 99 2.21 19.24 -3.17
CA TRP A 99 2.18 17.85 -2.74
C TRP A 99 0.77 17.27 -2.77
N ASN A 100 -0.21 17.99 -2.22
CA ASN A 100 -1.60 17.52 -2.18
C ASN A 100 -2.16 17.37 -3.60
N VAL A 101 -1.93 18.34 -4.49
CA VAL A 101 -2.36 18.25 -5.89
C VAL A 101 -1.73 17.05 -6.60
N ALA A 102 -0.43 16.77 -6.38
CA ALA A 102 0.21 15.61 -6.98
C ALA A 102 -0.31 14.29 -6.39
N SER A 103 -0.60 14.25 -5.09
CA SER A 103 -1.20 13.10 -4.40
C SER A 103 -2.60 12.79 -4.91
N ASP A 104 -3.44 13.81 -5.07
CA ASP A 104 -4.78 13.68 -5.67
C ASP A 104 -4.67 13.16 -7.11
N GLY A 105 -3.74 13.71 -7.90
CA GLY A 105 -3.50 13.25 -9.27
C GLY A 105 -3.03 11.79 -9.35
N PHE A 106 -2.21 11.34 -8.39
CA PHE A 106 -1.80 9.93 -8.30
C PHE A 106 -2.97 9.02 -7.90
N ALA A 107 -3.79 9.43 -6.93
CA ALA A 107 -5.00 8.70 -6.55
C ALA A 107 -5.97 8.53 -7.74
N GLU A 108 -6.16 9.59 -8.53
CA GLU A 108 -6.97 9.53 -9.75
C GLU A 108 -6.37 8.57 -10.80
N ALA A 109 -5.04 8.56 -10.97
CA ALA A 109 -4.37 7.62 -11.85
C ALA A 109 -4.59 6.16 -11.40
N CYS A 110 -4.54 5.90 -10.09
CA CYS A 110 -4.88 4.59 -9.52
C CYS A 110 -6.33 4.17 -9.82
N TRP A 111 -7.31 5.07 -9.68
CA TRP A 111 -8.70 4.76 -10.03
C TRP A 111 -8.88 4.49 -11.52
N ARG A 112 -8.20 5.22 -12.41
CA ARG A 112 -8.23 4.93 -13.85
C ARG A 112 -7.58 3.59 -14.19
N ALA A 113 -6.54 3.20 -13.45
CA ALA A 113 -5.88 1.91 -13.59
C ALA A 113 -6.69 0.73 -13.01
N GLY A 114 -7.81 1.00 -12.34
CA GLY A 114 -8.73 -0.03 -11.83
C GLY A 114 -8.78 -0.18 -10.31
N TRP A 115 -8.09 0.68 -9.54
CA TRP A 115 -8.13 0.65 -8.08
C TRP A 115 -9.58 0.81 -7.59
N PRO A 116 -10.07 -0.03 -6.67
CA PRO A 116 -11.45 0.04 -6.21
C PRO A 116 -11.74 1.38 -5.51
N ARG A 117 -12.94 1.91 -5.73
CA ARG A 117 -13.36 3.15 -5.07
C ARG A 117 -13.84 2.84 -3.65
N PRO A 118 -13.79 3.83 -2.73
CA PRO A 118 -14.40 3.66 -1.41
C PRO A 118 -15.85 3.18 -1.53
N GLY A 119 -16.17 2.06 -0.86
CA GLY A 119 -17.51 1.45 -0.88
C GLY A 119 -17.79 0.46 -2.03
N THR A 120 -16.80 0.09 -2.87
CA THR A 120 -17.01 -0.91 -3.94
C THR A 120 -16.52 -2.32 -3.59
N VAL A 121 -15.86 -2.50 -2.44
CA VAL A 121 -15.37 -3.79 -1.93
C VAL A 121 -15.93 -3.96 -0.52
N GLU A 122 -16.82 -4.93 -0.34
CA GLU A 122 -17.48 -5.29 0.94
C GLU A 122 -16.81 -6.52 1.60
#